data_AF-A0A1V2YK90-F1
#
_entry.id   AF-A0A1V2YK90-F1
#
_cell.length_a   1.000
_cell.length_b   1.000
_cell.length_c   1.000
_cell.angle_alpha   90.00
_cell.angle_beta   90.00
_cell.angle_gamma   90.00
#
_symmetry.space_group_name_H-M   'P 1'
#
loop_
_entity.id
_entity.type
_entity.pdbx_description
1 polymer ?
#
loop_
_entity_poly.entity_id
_entity_poly.type
_entity_poly.pdbx_seq_one_letter_code
_entity_poly.pdbx_strand_id
1 'polypeptide(L)'
;MKVLFIGIDALDPRLVYKHIDKLPTLKGLMDKGVGGSYGAYAYGYSSIDNWISIYTGLTPKEHGVIENRPKGIAPQNDEKAEYIIASIFDYMDKQPFWQVIEANTNLKMGIWDTLTTAPGIDINGYMLVSDRNEYFLDDCPKDSYLTPQFVGKDKHLQDLLIGEINYPIRPRSFEQLGDVNDKIGILNKHFCKAGYYKDGMNWITDTLAFWENNLAQFQHKYPVDIMWIYTGSTDMLFHFEGYDYDSAIILDALEQLDACVGRLIDKLMPENVIFMSDHGMSNFADCLSHTDIDVQKEAFGWRDISYWVNSDLIVSEAQNGGIISAAHECQGLFIAAGDKIKHTAMPNMRTVDFYPTFLELCGVSVPPGRSGMVLDIFNHDIINTQYAYKATPGRNVLLIQNLDVNLFNSVINEFWLANRFDTLSIICEPKYIPIFNANSRLAYVFGTDMHVDRSNYDCIVTGCYNLYCKQASPLVVWDKV
;
A
#
# COMPACT_ATOMS: atom_id res chain seq x y z
N MET A 1 2.57 -1.30 27.17
CA MET A 1 2.95 -2.02 25.94
C MET A 1 3.99 -1.15 25.22
N LYS A 2 5.00 -1.69 24.54
CA LYS A 2 6.07 -0.88 23.94
C LYS A 2 5.69 -0.29 22.60
N VAL A 3 5.08 -1.09 21.72
CA VAL A 3 4.70 -0.65 20.38
C VAL A 3 3.30 -1.14 20.01
N LEU A 4 2.47 -0.22 19.53
CA LEU A 4 1.27 -0.53 18.76
C LEU A 4 1.55 -0.22 17.29
N PHE A 5 1.55 -1.24 16.44
CA PHE A 5 1.62 -1.09 14.99
C PHE A 5 0.25 -1.33 14.37
N ILE A 6 -0.18 -0.43 13.49
CA ILE A 6 -1.48 -0.45 12.81
C ILE A 6 -1.25 -0.34 11.31
N GLY A 7 -1.49 -1.43 10.59
CA GLY A 7 -1.39 -1.51 9.13
C GLY A 7 -2.76 -1.40 8.46
N ILE A 8 -2.93 -0.42 7.57
CA ILE A 8 -4.18 -0.16 6.85
C ILE A 8 -3.90 -0.20 5.35
N ASP A 9 -4.30 -1.27 4.67
CA ASP A 9 -4.01 -1.47 3.24
C ASP A 9 -4.56 -0.32 2.37
N ALA A 10 -3.74 0.17 1.44
CA ALA A 10 -4.08 1.18 0.45
C ALA A 10 -4.65 2.53 0.96
N LEU A 11 -4.40 2.91 2.23
CA LEU A 11 -4.83 4.22 2.73
C LEU A 11 -4.00 5.35 2.09
N ASP A 12 -4.63 6.12 1.20
CA ASP A 12 -3.97 7.22 0.50
C ASP A 12 -3.65 8.39 1.46
N PRO A 13 -2.38 8.83 1.56
CA PRO A 13 -2.02 10.04 2.30
C PRO A 13 -2.79 11.28 1.85
N ARG A 14 -3.07 11.48 0.55
CA ARG A 14 -3.79 12.67 0.05
C ARG A 14 -5.19 12.75 0.63
N LEU A 15 -5.87 11.61 0.71
CA LEU A 15 -7.19 11.49 1.32
C LEU A 15 -7.15 11.84 2.82
N VAL A 16 -6.17 11.31 3.56
CA VAL A 16 -5.99 11.60 4.99
C VAL A 16 -5.68 13.08 5.23
N TYR A 17 -4.75 13.66 4.47
CA TYR A 17 -4.40 15.08 4.61
C TYR A 17 -5.56 16.01 4.25
N LYS A 18 -6.34 15.66 3.21
CA LYS A 18 -7.52 16.44 2.82
C LYS A 18 -8.55 16.56 3.94
N HIS A 19 -8.72 15.49 4.73
CA HIS A 19 -9.72 15.43 5.80
C HIS A 19 -9.13 15.45 7.21
N ILE A 20 -7.86 15.85 7.38
CA ILE A 20 -7.12 15.73 8.65
C ILE A 20 -7.80 16.42 9.84
N ASP A 21 -8.55 17.49 9.59
CA ASP A 21 -9.30 18.22 10.63
C ASP A 21 -10.45 17.39 11.25
N LYS A 22 -10.89 16.34 10.57
CA LYS A 22 -11.90 15.38 11.05
C LYS A 22 -11.28 14.12 11.67
N LEU A 23 -9.96 14.01 11.66
CA LEU A 23 -9.20 12.84 12.11
C LEU A 23 -8.32 13.23 13.32
N PRO A 24 -8.92 13.56 14.47
CA PRO A 24 -8.21 14.14 15.61
C PRO A 24 -7.13 13.22 16.17
N THR A 25 -7.29 11.90 16.08
CA THR A 25 -6.29 10.95 16.58
C THR A 25 -5.06 10.96 15.69
N LEU A 26 -5.23 10.76 14.38
CA LEU A 26 -4.14 10.76 13.42
C LEU A 26 -3.45 12.12 13.38
N LYS A 27 -4.23 13.21 13.39
CA LYS A 27 -3.69 14.57 13.52
C LYS A 27 -2.83 14.72 14.77
N GLY A 28 -3.32 14.24 15.92
CA GLY A 28 -2.58 14.29 17.18
C GLY A 28 -1.29 13.48 17.18
N LEU A 29 -1.25 12.34 16.47
CA LEU A 29 -0.04 11.54 16.28
C LEU A 29 0.97 12.29 15.39
N MET A 30 0.52 12.87 14.27
CA MET A 30 1.37 13.66 13.38
C MET A 30 1.94 14.91 14.08
N ASP A 31 1.12 15.62 14.86
CA ASP A 31 1.51 16.84 15.59
C ASP A 31 2.58 16.55 16.66
N LYS A 32 2.62 15.32 17.22
CA LYS A 32 3.57 14.91 18.28
C LYS A 32 4.79 14.18 17.75
N GLY A 33 4.71 13.63 16.55
CA GLY A 33 5.73 12.75 15.98
C GLY A 33 5.99 13.06 14.52
N VAL A 34 6.02 12.02 13.69
CA VAL A 34 6.27 12.12 12.25
C VAL A 34 4.99 11.74 11.52
N GLY A 35 4.66 12.47 10.48
CA GLY A 35 3.59 12.14 9.54
C GLY A 35 4.02 12.51 8.12
N GLY A 36 3.89 11.59 7.18
CA GLY A 36 4.28 11.83 5.80
C GLY A 36 3.76 10.78 4.83
N SER A 37 3.73 11.16 3.55
CA SER A 37 3.70 10.19 2.47
C SER A 37 5.09 9.58 2.25
N TYR A 38 5.16 8.31 1.89
CA TYR A 38 6.40 7.65 1.51
C TYR A 38 6.25 6.91 0.17
N GLY A 39 7.36 6.63 -0.50
CA GLY A 39 7.33 5.94 -1.79
C GLY A 39 7.14 4.43 -1.64
N ALA A 40 6.00 3.94 -2.11
CA ALA A 40 5.62 2.54 -2.14
C ALA A 40 6.01 1.85 -3.46
N TYR A 41 5.94 0.52 -3.47
CA TYR A 41 6.01 -0.28 -4.68
C TYR A 41 4.62 -0.32 -5.33
N ALA A 42 4.46 0.32 -6.48
CA ALA A 42 3.27 0.24 -7.32
C ALA A 42 3.69 0.24 -8.80
N TYR A 43 2.75 0.14 -9.74
CA TYR A 43 3.00 -0.05 -11.18
C TYR A 43 3.82 -1.32 -11.51
N GLY A 44 3.21 -2.49 -11.29
CA GLY A 44 3.85 -3.81 -11.48
C GLY A 44 4.20 -4.52 -10.17
N TYR A 45 3.74 -3.96 -9.05
CA TYR A 45 3.84 -4.53 -7.70
C TYR A 45 2.47 -4.38 -7.03
N SER A 46 2.19 -5.22 -6.04
CA SER A 46 0.91 -5.29 -5.32
C SER A 46 1.09 -5.07 -3.81
N SER A 47 -0.01 -5.11 -3.05
CA SER A 47 0.04 -5.11 -1.58
C SER A 47 0.91 -6.25 -1.02
N ILE A 48 0.87 -7.45 -1.62
CA ILE A 48 1.68 -8.59 -1.18
C ILE A 48 3.18 -8.26 -1.27
N ASP A 49 3.60 -7.67 -2.39
CA ASP A 49 5.00 -7.26 -2.61
C ASP A 49 5.44 -6.24 -1.54
N ASN A 50 4.59 -5.26 -1.23
CA ASN A 50 4.91 -4.24 -0.23
C ASN A 50 4.96 -4.81 1.18
N TRP A 51 3.95 -5.57 1.59
CA TRP A 51 3.89 -6.13 2.94
C TRP A 51 5.07 -7.08 3.20
N ILE A 52 5.47 -7.91 2.24
CA ILE A 52 6.68 -8.73 2.39
C ILE A 52 7.94 -7.86 2.49
N SER A 53 8.02 -6.76 1.73
CA SER A 53 9.11 -5.79 1.85
C SER A 53 9.15 -5.12 3.23
N ILE A 54 7.99 -4.82 3.83
CA ILE A 54 7.85 -4.31 5.21
C ILE A 54 8.31 -5.36 6.22
N TYR A 55 7.93 -6.63 6.03
CA TYR A 55 8.30 -7.70 6.94
C TYR A 55 9.79 -8.02 6.93
N THR A 56 10.44 -7.88 5.77
CA THR A 56 11.80 -8.41 5.54
C THR A 56 12.86 -7.33 5.35
N GLY A 57 12.49 -6.12 4.94
CA GLY A 57 13.43 -5.05 4.55
C GLY A 57 14.13 -5.28 3.21
N LEU A 58 13.61 -6.20 2.40
CA LEU A 58 14.07 -6.51 1.06
C LEU A 58 13.13 -5.89 0.03
N THR A 59 13.65 -5.50 -1.13
CA THR A 59 12.83 -5.12 -2.29
C THR A 59 12.08 -6.35 -2.86
N PRO A 60 11.01 -6.15 -3.66
CA PRO A 60 10.33 -7.23 -4.38
C PRO A 60 11.25 -8.17 -5.15
N LYS A 61 12.28 -7.60 -5.82
CA LYS A 61 13.28 -8.36 -6.56
C LYS A 61 14.19 -9.19 -5.65
N GLU A 62 14.49 -8.71 -4.45
CA GLU A 62 15.38 -9.40 -3.50
C GLU A 62 14.66 -10.51 -2.73
N HIS A 63 13.41 -10.31 -2.30
CA HIS A 63 12.64 -11.39 -1.66
C HIS A 63 12.06 -12.38 -2.69
N GLY A 64 11.83 -11.93 -3.94
CA GLY A 64 11.49 -12.80 -5.07
C GLY A 64 10.02 -13.18 -5.19
N VAL A 65 9.14 -12.52 -4.43
CA VAL A 65 7.68 -12.56 -4.61
C VAL A 65 7.33 -11.31 -5.40
N ILE A 66 6.76 -11.49 -6.59
CA ILE A 66 6.48 -10.40 -7.53
C ILE A 66 5.08 -10.59 -8.10
N GLU A 67 4.25 -9.53 -8.12
CA GLU A 67 2.87 -9.56 -8.63
C GLU A 67 2.00 -10.62 -7.94
N ASN A 68 1.99 -10.66 -6.60
CA ASN A 68 1.31 -11.70 -5.80
C ASN A 68 1.84 -13.14 -5.97
N ARG A 69 2.83 -13.39 -6.84
CA ARG A 69 3.25 -14.76 -7.18
C ARG A 69 4.44 -15.25 -6.34
N PRO A 70 4.40 -16.52 -5.88
CA PRO A 70 5.53 -17.20 -5.28
C PRO A 70 6.77 -17.21 -6.17
N LYS A 71 7.92 -17.41 -5.52
CA LYS A 71 9.22 -17.47 -6.17
C LYS A 71 9.28 -18.55 -7.25
N GLY A 72 9.78 -18.18 -8.43
CA GLY A 72 10.03 -19.11 -9.54
C GLY A 72 8.81 -19.44 -10.41
N ILE A 73 7.65 -18.84 -10.12
CA ILE A 73 6.46 -18.91 -10.99
C ILE A 73 6.48 -17.69 -11.91
N ALA A 74 6.83 -17.90 -13.19
CA ALA A 74 6.77 -16.84 -14.19
C ALA A 74 5.31 -16.39 -14.44
N PRO A 75 5.08 -15.14 -14.88
CA PRO A 75 3.78 -14.73 -15.42
C PRO A 75 3.39 -15.66 -16.56
N GLN A 76 2.46 -16.58 -16.31
CA GLN A 76 1.92 -17.40 -17.39
C GLN A 76 0.91 -16.57 -18.16
N ASN A 77 0.96 -16.65 -19.50
CA ASN A 77 -0.01 -16.03 -20.40
C ASN A 77 -1.38 -16.72 -20.38
N ASP A 78 -1.65 -17.57 -19.39
CA ASP A 78 -2.84 -18.41 -19.35
C ASP A 78 -3.84 -17.84 -18.33
N GLU A 79 -4.99 -17.39 -18.82
CA GLU A 79 -6.10 -16.83 -18.06
C GLU A 79 -6.71 -17.83 -17.05
N LYS A 80 -6.24 -19.09 -17.05
CA LYS A 80 -6.72 -20.19 -16.21
C LYS A 80 -5.70 -20.75 -15.21
N ALA A 81 -4.54 -20.12 -15.05
CA ALA A 81 -3.58 -20.58 -14.04
C ALA A 81 -4.20 -20.44 -12.64
N GLU A 82 -4.18 -21.52 -11.84
CA GLU A 82 -4.56 -21.47 -10.43
C GLU A 82 -3.80 -20.32 -9.75
N TYR A 83 -4.55 -19.40 -9.12
CA TYR A 83 -3.99 -18.21 -8.47
C TYR A 83 -3.25 -18.65 -7.20
N ILE A 84 -2.00 -19.07 -7.33
CA ILE A 84 -1.15 -19.41 -6.18
C ILE A 84 -0.67 -18.10 -5.56
N ILE A 85 -1.17 -17.80 -4.38
CA ILE A 85 -0.81 -16.61 -3.60
C ILE A 85 0.41 -16.94 -2.74
N ALA A 86 1.31 -15.96 -2.58
CA ALA A 86 2.43 -16.11 -1.66
C ALA A 86 1.97 -16.35 -0.22
N SER A 87 2.69 -17.24 0.46
CA SER A 87 2.48 -17.64 1.85
C SER A 87 3.67 -17.21 2.72
N ILE A 88 3.56 -17.41 4.03
CA ILE A 88 4.67 -17.10 4.95
C ILE A 88 5.96 -17.84 4.58
N PHE A 89 5.83 -19.04 4.01
CA PHE A 89 6.98 -19.90 3.68
C PHE A 89 7.79 -19.39 2.49
N ASP A 90 7.22 -18.52 1.66
CA ASP A 90 7.90 -17.96 0.50
C ASP A 90 8.99 -16.93 0.87
N TYR A 91 8.90 -16.37 2.08
CA TYR A 91 9.84 -15.36 2.57
C TYR A 91 10.36 -15.62 3.99
N MET A 92 9.99 -16.73 4.63
CA MET A 92 10.45 -17.04 5.99
C MET A 92 11.98 -17.19 6.08
N ASP A 93 12.65 -17.61 4.99
CA ASP A 93 14.12 -17.66 4.91
C ASP A 93 14.78 -16.27 4.76
N LYS A 94 13.97 -15.21 4.63
CA LYS A 94 14.41 -13.81 4.50
C LYS A 94 14.44 -13.04 5.81
N GLN A 95 14.39 -13.75 6.94
CA GLN A 95 14.50 -13.16 8.28
C GLN A 95 13.46 -12.05 8.52
N PRO A 96 12.14 -12.36 8.42
CA PRO A 96 11.12 -11.39 8.76
C PRO A 96 11.28 -10.88 10.21
N PHE A 97 10.83 -9.65 10.48
CA PHE A 97 11.22 -8.93 11.71
C PHE A 97 10.86 -9.68 12.99
N TRP A 98 9.77 -10.46 13.00
CA TRP A 98 9.35 -11.23 14.19
C TRP A 98 10.39 -12.29 14.57
N GLN A 99 11.00 -12.98 13.58
CA GLN A 99 12.09 -13.92 13.84
C GLN A 99 13.35 -13.21 14.34
N VAL A 100 13.67 -12.05 13.76
CA VAL A 100 14.87 -11.29 14.15
C VAL A 100 14.73 -10.72 15.56
N ILE A 101 13.56 -10.20 15.91
CA ILE A 101 13.28 -9.70 17.26
C ILE A 101 13.30 -10.85 18.28
N GLU A 102 12.67 -11.98 17.99
CA GLU A 102 12.66 -13.15 18.87
C GLU A 102 14.07 -13.72 19.09
N ALA A 103 14.90 -13.77 18.05
CA ALA A 103 16.26 -14.28 18.16
C ALA A 103 17.20 -13.38 18.99
N ASN A 104 16.87 -12.09 19.15
CA ASN A 104 17.76 -11.10 19.78
C ASN A 104 17.22 -10.51 21.09
N THR A 105 15.95 -10.77 21.42
CA THR A 105 15.28 -10.15 22.56
C THR A 105 14.30 -11.12 23.22
N ASN A 106 13.82 -10.76 24.42
CA ASN A 106 12.69 -11.44 25.06
C ASN A 106 11.34 -10.76 24.77
N LEU A 107 11.29 -9.83 23.79
CA LEU A 107 10.05 -9.11 23.47
C LEU A 107 9.01 -10.09 22.96
N LYS A 108 7.80 -9.99 23.53
CA LYS A 108 6.65 -10.78 23.08
C LYS A 108 5.85 -10.02 22.05
N MET A 109 5.34 -10.71 21.04
CA MET A 109 4.57 -10.11 19.96
C MET A 109 3.20 -10.75 19.79
N GLY A 110 2.17 -9.92 19.68
CA GLY A 110 0.83 -10.32 19.28
C GLY A 110 0.58 -9.83 17.86
N ILE A 111 0.52 -10.75 16.89
CA ILE A 111 0.20 -10.43 15.50
C ILE A 111 -1.26 -10.78 15.25
N TRP A 112 -2.06 -9.79 14.86
CA TRP A 112 -3.49 -9.87 14.60
C TRP A 112 -3.78 -9.62 13.15
N ASP A 113 -3.78 -10.73 12.42
CA ASP A 113 -3.82 -10.77 10.98
C ASP A 113 -2.62 -10.05 10.35
N THR A 114 -2.28 -10.43 9.13
CA THR A 114 -1.38 -9.67 8.25
C THR A 114 -1.42 -10.33 6.88
N LEU A 115 -1.13 -9.58 5.81
CA LEU A 115 -1.16 -10.14 4.48
C LEU A 115 -0.05 -11.21 4.31
N THR A 116 -0.38 -12.31 3.63
CA THR A 116 0.52 -13.45 3.31
C THR A 116 1.16 -14.20 4.48
N THR A 117 0.58 -14.18 5.68
CA THR A 117 1.08 -14.99 6.81
C THR A 117 0.36 -16.31 7.04
N ALA A 118 -0.65 -16.64 6.25
CA ALA A 118 -1.30 -17.95 6.32
C ALA A 118 -0.46 -19.01 5.58
N PRO A 119 -0.29 -20.23 6.13
CA PRO A 119 -0.64 -20.62 7.49
C PRO A 119 0.33 -19.99 8.50
N GLY A 120 -0.18 -19.58 9.67
CA GLY A 120 0.63 -18.94 10.71
C GLY A 120 1.69 -19.87 11.32
N ILE A 121 2.68 -19.27 12.01
CA ILE A 121 3.76 -19.98 12.70
C ILE A 121 3.80 -19.66 14.20
N ASP A 122 4.45 -20.53 14.98
CA ASP A 122 4.75 -20.24 16.39
C ASP A 122 5.78 -19.09 16.48
N ILE A 123 5.51 -18.14 17.38
CA ILE A 123 6.40 -17.02 17.73
C ILE A 123 6.46 -16.84 19.26
N ASN A 124 7.41 -16.03 19.74
CA ASN A 124 7.40 -15.56 21.13
C ASN A 124 6.25 -14.56 21.36
N GLY A 125 5.11 -15.08 21.84
CA GLY A 125 3.83 -14.38 21.88
C GLY A 125 2.78 -15.24 21.19
N TYR A 126 1.97 -14.65 20.33
CA TYR A 126 0.93 -15.37 19.58
C TYR A 126 0.68 -14.72 18.19
N MET A 127 0.20 -15.53 17.25
CA MET A 127 -0.18 -15.11 15.92
C MET A 127 -1.60 -15.58 15.61
N LEU A 128 -2.48 -14.62 15.30
CA LEU A 128 -3.80 -14.84 14.74
C LEU A 128 -3.73 -14.54 13.24
N VAL A 129 -4.09 -15.51 12.40
CA VAL A 129 -4.13 -15.35 10.94
C VAL A 129 -5.53 -15.63 10.42
N SER A 130 -5.92 -14.94 9.35
CA SER A 130 -7.11 -15.31 8.58
C SER A 130 -6.66 -15.94 7.24
N ASP A 131 -7.29 -17.04 6.83
CA ASP A 131 -7.01 -17.61 5.51
C ASP A 131 -7.67 -16.74 4.44
N ARG A 132 -6.88 -15.86 3.83
CA ARG A 132 -7.35 -14.95 2.78
C ARG A 132 -7.28 -15.56 1.38
N ASN A 133 -6.86 -16.81 1.22
CA ASN A 133 -6.74 -17.41 -0.12
C ASN A 133 -8.08 -17.49 -0.85
N GLU A 134 -9.20 -17.54 -0.13
CA GLU A 134 -10.54 -17.56 -0.72
C GLU A 134 -10.96 -16.22 -1.35
N TYR A 135 -10.26 -15.10 -1.08
CA TYR A 135 -10.54 -13.78 -1.68
C TYR A 135 -10.40 -13.78 -3.21
N PHE A 136 -9.56 -14.64 -3.75
CA PHE A 136 -9.22 -14.70 -5.17
C PHE A 136 -9.94 -15.85 -5.89
N LEU A 137 -10.86 -16.53 -5.22
CA LEU A 137 -11.65 -17.63 -5.79
C LEU A 137 -13.04 -17.12 -6.17
N ASP A 138 -13.42 -17.30 -7.44
CA ASP A 138 -14.70 -16.86 -8.03
C ASP A 138 -15.95 -17.44 -7.33
N ASP A 139 -15.77 -18.55 -6.62
CA ASP A 139 -16.82 -19.38 -6.00
C ASP A 139 -16.96 -19.19 -4.48
N CYS A 140 -16.36 -18.15 -3.88
CA CYS A 140 -16.49 -17.92 -2.43
C CYS A 140 -17.99 -17.76 -2.04
N PRO A 141 -18.52 -18.58 -1.10
CA PRO A 141 -19.92 -18.51 -0.70
C PRO A 141 -20.28 -17.12 -0.13
N LYS A 142 -21.49 -16.63 -0.41
CA LYS A 142 -21.97 -15.31 0.05
C LYS A 142 -22.03 -15.13 1.58
N ASP A 143 -21.91 -16.22 2.34
CA ASP A 143 -22.00 -16.27 3.81
C ASP A 143 -20.70 -16.80 4.45
N SER A 144 -19.55 -16.70 3.78
CA SER A 144 -18.27 -17.09 4.37
C SER A 144 -17.81 -16.08 5.43
N TYR A 145 -17.11 -16.56 6.45
CA TYR A 145 -16.45 -15.75 7.49
C TYR A 145 -14.94 -15.97 7.43
N LEU A 146 -14.15 -14.90 7.54
CA LEU A 146 -12.71 -15.05 7.69
C LEU A 146 -12.51 -15.68 9.06
N THR A 147 -12.27 -16.99 9.10
CA THR A 147 -12.13 -17.71 10.36
C THR A 147 -10.75 -17.35 10.91
N PRO A 148 -10.65 -16.49 11.94
CA PRO A 148 -9.37 -16.15 12.52
C PRO A 148 -8.88 -17.39 13.25
N GLN A 149 -7.62 -17.76 13.07
CA GLN A 149 -7.06 -18.97 13.66
C GLN A 149 -5.76 -18.64 14.38
N PHE A 150 -5.68 -19.08 15.63
CA PHE A 150 -4.41 -19.21 16.32
C PHE A 150 -3.72 -20.52 15.94
N VAL A 151 -2.40 -20.47 15.87
CA VAL A 151 -1.56 -21.60 15.44
C VAL A 151 -0.84 -22.27 16.61
N GLY A 152 -0.41 -23.51 16.37
CA GLY A 152 0.46 -24.26 17.28
C GLY A 152 0.01 -24.26 18.74
N LYS A 153 0.85 -23.74 19.62
CA LYS A 153 0.62 -23.71 21.08
C LYS A 153 -0.56 -22.83 21.50
N ASP A 154 -0.95 -21.88 20.66
CA ASP A 154 -1.91 -20.82 20.99
C ASP A 154 -3.34 -21.11 20.52
N LYS A 155 -3.61 -22.30 19.95
CA LYS A 155 -4.96 -22.72 19.53
C LYS A 155 -6.04 -22.54 20.59
N HIS A 156 -5.67 -22.71 21.86
CA HIS A 156 -6.58 -22.54 23.01
C HIS A 156 -7.09 -21.09 23.18
N LEU A 157 -6.42 -20.11 22.58
CA LEU A 157 -6.85 -18.71 22.59
C LEU A 157 -8.07 -18.45 21.70
N GLN A 158 -8.37 -19.34 20.77
CA GLN A 158 -9.55 -19.25 19.89
C GLN A 158 -10.84 -19.10 20.70
N ASP A 159 -10.96 -19.83 21.81
CA ASP A 159 -12.14 -19.85 22.69
C ASP A 159 -12.38 -18.51 23.41
N LEU A 160 -11.41 -17.59 23.36
CA LEU A 160 -11.49 -16.27 23.98
C LEU A 160 -11.99 -15.18 23.03
N LEU A 161 -12.01 -15.46 21.71
CA LEU A 161 -12.42 -14.47 20.72
C LEU A 161 -13.92 -14.13 20.87
N ILE A 162 -14.20 -12.84 20.79
CA ILE A 162 -15.55 -12.28 20.80
C ILE A 162 -15.84 -11.74 19.40
N GLY A 163 -16.82 -12.36 18.73
CA GLY A 163 -17.22 -12.01 17.36
C GLY A 163 -16.33 -12.65 16.30
N GLU A 164 -16.67 -12.36 15.04
CA GLU A 164 -15.98 -12.87 13.85
C GLU A 164 -15.61 -11.69 12.95
N ILE A 165 -14.68 -11.90 12.01
CA ILE A 165 -14.39 -10.93 10.95
C ILE A 165 -15.23 -11.36 9.74
N ASN A 166 -16.20 -10.55 9.35
CA ASN A 166 -17.01 -10.80 8.17
C ASN A 166 -16.13 -10.76 6.90
N TYR A 167 -16.45 -11.58 5.90
CA TYR A 167 -15.85 -11.42 4.58
C TYR A 167 -16.24 -10.06 3.97
N PRO A 168 -15.45 -9.53 3.02
CA PRO A 168 -15.89 -8.40 2.22
C PRO A 168 -17.16 -8.80 1.51
N ILE A 169 -18.11 -7.88 1.47
CA ILE A 169 -19.29 -8.06 0.65
C ILE A 169 -18.84 -8.11 -0.81
N ARG A 170 -19.28 -9.11 -1.58
CA ARG A 170 -18.92 -9.14 -3.00
C ARG A 170 -19.52 -7.90 -3.69
N PRO A 171 -18.73 -7.10 -4.42
CA PRO A 171 -19.23 -5.98 -5.19
C PRO A 171 -20.23 -6.46 -6.25
N ARG A 172 -21.24 -5.65 -6.56
CA ARG A 172 -22.33 -6.04 -7.47
C ARG A 172 -21.91 -5.91 -8.94
N SER A 173 -22.15 -6.93 -9.75
CA SER A 173 -21.85 -6.86 -11.19
C SER A 173 -22.86 -6.04 -11.99
N PHE A 174 -22.54 -5.72 -13.26
CA PHE A 174 -23.48 -5.04 -14.15
C PHE A 174 -24.82 -5.77 -14.25
N GLU A 175 -24.82 -7.11 -14.35
CA GLU A 175 -26.01 -7.95 -14.41
C GLU A 175 -26.88 -7.81 -13.16
N GLN A 176 -26.26 -7.61 -11.99
CA GLN A 176 -26.96 -7.45 -10.72
C GLN A 176 -27.50 -6.02 -10.53
N LEU A 177 -26.92 -5.04 -11.23
CA LEU A 177 -27.27 -3.62 -11.10
C LEU A 177 -28.35 -3.15 -12.09
N GLY A 178 -28.51 -3.82 -13.23
CA GLY A 178 -29.53 -3.44 -14.23
C GLY A 178 -29.37 -4.10 -15.61
N ASP A 179 -29.88 -3.41 -16.64
CA ASP A 179 -29.78 -3.84 -18.03
C ASP A 179 -28.35 -3.66 -18.55
N VAL A 180 -27.66 -4.77 -18.80
CA VAL A 180 -26.26 -4.78 -19.26
C VAL A 180 -26.06 -4.16 -20.65
N ASN A 181 -27.13 -3.92 -21.41
CA ASN A 181 -27.06 -3.17 -22.67
C ASN A 181 -26.93 -1.65 -22.44
N ASP A 182 -27.26 -1.16 -21.24
CA ASP A 182 -27.16 0.24 -20.84
C ASP A 182 -26.17 0.40 -19.66
N LYS A 183 -24.91 -0.03 -19.88
CA LYS A 183 -23.86 0.10 -18.85
C LYS A 183 -23.67 1.56 -18.40
N ILE A 184 -23.74 2.53 -19.31
CA ILE A 184 -23.60 3.96 -18.97
C ILE A 184 -24.76 4.45 -18.09
N GLY A 185 -26.00 4.03 -18.35
CA GLY A 185 -27.14 4.33 -17.50
C GLY A 185 -27.01 3.70 -16.10
N ILE A 186 -26.49 2.47 -16.01
CA ILE A 186 -26.15 1.83 -14.73
C ILE A 186 -25.15 2.67 -13.94
N LEU A 187 -24.03 3.06 -14.56
CA LEU A 187 -22.97 3.81 -13.89
C LEU A 187 -23.49 5.17 -13.37
N ASN A 188 -24.20 5.92 -14.21
CA ASN A 188 -24.81 7.20 -13.82
C ASN A 188 -25.80 7.07 -12.65
N LYS A 189 -26.50 5.94 -12.55
CA LYS A 189 -27.48 5.71 -11.49
C LYS A 189 -26.81 5.36 -10.16
N HIS A 190 -25.76 4.54 -10.17
CA HIS A 190 -25.23 3.93 -8.95
C HIS A 190 -24.00 4.65 -8.38
N PHE A 191 -23.12 5.19 -9.22
CA PHE A 191 -21.92 5.92 -8.75
C PHE A 191 -22.26 7.36 -8.34
N CYS A 192 -23.01 8.10 -9.16
CA CYS A 192 -23.23 9.53 -8.91
C CYS A 192 -24.31 9.86 -7.86
N LYS A 193 -25.07 8.87 -7.33
CA LYS A 193 -26.27 9.15 -6.49
C LYS A 193 -26.42 8.29 -5.24
N ALA A 194 -25.85 7.09 -5.19
CA ALA A 194 -26.21 6.09 -4.18
C ALA A 194 -25.03 5.48 -3.41
N GLY A 195 -23.79 5.63 -3.90
CA GLY A 195 -22.66 4.83 -3.46
C GLY A 195 -22.76 3.42 -4.04
N TYR A 196 -21.84 3.07 -4.94
CA TYR A 196 -21.87 1.79 -5.64
C TYR A 196 -21.69 0.59 -4.69
N TYR A 197 -20.75 0.71 -3.77
CA TYR A 197 -20.26 -0.29 -2.83
C TYR A 197 -20.34 0.17 -1.36
N LYS A 198 -21.32 1.00 -1.04
CA LYS A 198 -21.62 1.44 0.34
C LYS A 198 -21.73 0.30 1.35
N ASP A 199 -22.19 -0.88 0.94
CA ASP A 199 -22.38 -2.02 1.83
C ASP A 199 -21.01 -2.56 2.32
N GLY A 200 -19.92 -2.28 1.60
CA GLY A 200 -18.54 -2.55 2.02
C GLY A 200 -18.16 -1.88 3.35
N MET A 201 -18.88 -0.83 3.76
CA MET A 201 -18.73 -0.22 5.09
C MET A 201 -18.98 -1.18 6.24
N ASN A 202 -19.84 -2.18 6.05
CA ASN A 202 -20.09 -3.17 7.09
C ASN A 202 -18.79 -3.89 7.44
N TRP A 203 -18.00 -4.29 6.44
CA TRP A 203 -16.73 -4.99 6.69
C TRP A 203 -15.72 -4.13 7.46
N ILE A 204 -15.62 -2.84 7.16
CA ILE A 204 -14.79 -1.91 7.95
C ILE A 204 -15.30 -1.84 9.39
N THR A 205 -16.59 -1.59 9.56
CA THR A 205 -17.23 -1.46 10.88
C THR A 205 -17.00 -2.70 11.74
N ASP A 206 -17.22 -3.88 11.16
CA ASP A 206 -17.09 -5.17 11.83
C ASP A 206 -15.64 -5.48 12.18
N THR A 207 -14.69 -5.16 11.29
CA THR A 207 -13.25 -5.32 11.56
C THR A 207 -12.80 -4.45 12.72
N LEU A 208 -13.21 -3.17 12.74
CA LEU A 208 -12.86 -2.25 13.83
C LEU A 208 -13.51 -2.67 15.15
N ALA A 209 -14.77 -3.13 15.12
CA ALA A 209 -15.45 -3.67 16.29
C ALA A 209 -14.74 -4.94 16.82
N PHE A 210 -14.30 -5.83 15.93
CA PHE A 210 -13.54 -7.02 16.29
C PHE A 210 -12.24 -6.64 17.03
N TRP A 211 -11.49 -5.66 16.54
CA TRP A 211 -10.31 -5.15 17.24
C TRP A 211 -10.64 -4.62 18.64
N GLU A 212 -11.68 -3.79 18.76
CA GLU A 212 -12.05 -3.17 20.03
C GLU A 212 -12.54 -4.14 21.09
N ASN A 213 -13.23 -5.20 20.66
CA ASN A 213 -13.75 -6.23 21.54
C ASN A 213 -12.65 -7.15 22.08
N ASN A 214 -11.60 -7.38 21.29
CA ASN A 214 -10.62 -8.43 21.57
C ASN A 214 -9.27 -7.89 22.08
N LEU A 215 -8.69 -6.87 21.43
CA LEU A 215 -7.28 -6.50 21.64
C LEU A 215 -6.95 -6.14 23.10
N ALA A 216 -7.81 -5.35 23.75
CA ALA A 216 -7.59 -4.95 25.14
C ALA A 216 -7.69 -6.14 26.11
N GLN A 217 -8.63 -7.06 25.87
CA GLN A 217 -8.79 -8.25 26.70
C GLN A 217 -7.59 -9.20 26.55
N PHE A 218 -7.13 -9.39 25.32
CA PHE A 218 -5.95 -10.20 25.02
C PHE A 218 -4.70 -9.59 25.63
N GLN A 219 -4.49 -8.28 25.47
CA GLN A 219 -3.36 -7.59 26.09
C GLN A 219 -3.40 -7.71 27.62
N HIS A 220 -4.58 -7.74 28.25
CA HIS A 220 -4.71 -7.95 29.70
C HIS A 220 -4.38 -9.40 30.12
N LYS A 221 -4.88 -10.41 29.40
CA LYS A 221 -4.71 -11.83 29.76
C LYS A 221 -3.37 -12.42 29.31
N TYR A 222 -2.89 -12.02 28.14
CA TYR A 222 -1.69 -12.50 27.45
C TYR A 222 -0.87 -11.29 26.97
N PRO A 223 -0.27 -10.52 27.90
CA PRO A 223 0.40 -9.28 27.55
C PRO A 223 1.58 -9.52 26.60
N VAL A 224 1.62 -8.70 25.54
CA VAL A 224 2.73 -8.62 24.60
C VAL A 224 3.40 -7.25 24.69
N ASP A 225 4.66 -7.17 24.28
CA ASP A 225 5.42 -5.92 24.19
C ASP A 225 5.08 -5.16 22.90
N ILE A 226 4.81 -5.91 21.82
CA ILE A 226 4.50 -5.40 20.50
C ILE A 226 3.16 -5.97 20.06
N MET A 227 2.21 -5.11 19.73
CA MET A 227 0.95 -5.49 19.09
C MET A 227 0.97 -5.03 17.64
N TRP A 228 0.84 -5.96 16.71
CA TRP A 228 0.73 -5.71 15.27
C TRP A 228 -0.68 -6.03 14.82
N ILE A 229 -1.41 -5.07 14.27
CA ILE A 229 -2.76 -5.27 13.72
C ILE A 229 -2.80 -4.82 12.27
N TYR A 230 -3.57 -5.53 11.45
CA TYR A 230 -3.69 -5.25 10.02
C TYR A 230 -5.11 -5.42 9.49
N THR A 231 -5.53 -4.56 8.56
CA THR A 231 -6.74 -4.77 7.76
C THR A 231 -6.54 -4.43 6.29
N GLY A 232 -7.17 -5.24 5.42
CA GLY A 232 -7.30 -4.98 3.98
C GLY A 232 -8.61 -4.30 3.58
N SER A 233 -9.43 -3.90 4.57
CA SER A 233 -10.80 -3.44 4.33
C SER A 233 -10.90 -2.11 3.58
N THR A 234 -9.92 -1.25 3.77
CA THR A 234 -9.80 0.04 3.08
C THR A 234 -9.44 -0.11 1.61
N ASP A 235 -8.53 -1.01 1.23
CA ASP A 235 -8.17 -1.27 -0.17
C ASP A 235 -9.39 -1.66 -1.00
N MET A 236 -10.18 -2.62 -0.52
CA MET A 236 -11.42 -3.03 -1.17
C MET A 236 -12.43 -1.89 -1.25
N LEU A 237 -12.68 -1.17 -0.15
CA LEU A 237 -13.63 -0.05 -0.20
C LEU A 237 -13.18 0.99 -1.23
N PHE A 238 -11.90 1.35 -1.24
CA PHE A 238 -11.38 2.42 -2.09
C PHE A 238 -11.27 2.02 -3.56
N HIS A 239 -11.07 0.75 -3.88
CA HIS A 239 -11.21 0.28 -5.26
C HIS A 239 -12.59 0.59 -5.86
N PHE A 240 -13.66 0.48 -5.06
CA PHE A 240 -15.05 0.61 -5.54
C PHE A 240 -15.70 1.96 -5.28
N GLU A 241 -15.28 2.68 -4.22
CA GLU A 241 -15.81 4.01 -3.85
C GLU A 241 -14.80 5.15 -4.02
N GLY A 242 -13.55 4.84 -4.39
CA GLY A 242 -12.48 5.82 -4.47
C GLY A 242 -12.61 6.87 -5.58
N TYR A 243 -13.66 6.82 -6.41
CA TYR A 243 -13.96 7.86 -7.41
C TYR A 243 -14.27 9.23 -6.80
N ASP A 244 -14.72 9.28 -5.56
CA ASP A 244 -15.07 10.53 -4.88
C ASP A 244 -14.53 10.55 -3.44
N TYR A 245 -13.42 11.28 -3.24
CA TYR A 245 -12.82 11.46 -1.91
C TYR A 245 -13.66 12.33 -0.97
N ASP A 246 -14.66 13.04 -1.48
CA ASP A 246 -15.60 13.80 -0.66
C ASP A 246 -16.89 13.01 -0.36
N SER A 247 -16.98 11.77 -0.84
CA SER A 247 -18.10 10.88 -0.54
C SER A 247 -18.23 10.68 0.97
N ALA A 248 -19.47 10.78 1.45
CA ALA A 248 -19.80 10.53 2.85
C ALA A 248 -19.40 9.12 3.31
N ILE A 249 -19.35 8.15 2.40
CA ILE A 249 -18.94 6.76 2.67
C ILE A 249 -17.46 6.70 3.03
N ILE A 250 -16.61 7.32 2.20
CA ILE A 250 -15.16 7.36 2.41
C ILE A 250 -14.85 8.11 3.71
N LEU A 251 -15.50 9.25 3.93
CA LEU A 251 -15.27 10.03 5.14
C LEU A 251 -15.70 9.27 6.41
N ASP A 252 -16.86 8.61 6.40
CA ASP A 252 -17.31 7.80 7.53
C ASP A 252 -16.32 6.67 7.84
N ALA A 253 -15.75 6.01 6.82
CA ALA A 253 -14.70 5.00 7.02
C ALA A 253 -13.46 5.57 7.72
N LEU A 254 -13.00 6.76 7.32
CA LEU A 254 -11.85 7.41 7.93
C LEU A 254 -12.12 7.83 9.38
N GLU A 255 -13.29 8.41 9.65
CA GLU A 255 -13.68 8.83 10.99
C GLU A 255 -13.84 7.64 11.94
N GLN A 256 -14.45 6.53 11.47
CA GLN A 256 -14.54 5.28 12.24
C GLN A 256 -13.16 4.70 12.55
N LEU A 257 -12.26 4.67 11.56
CA LEU A 257 -10.89 4.21 11.73
C LEU A 257 -10.12 5.07 12.73
N ASP A 258 -10.11 6.40 12.57
CA ASP A 258 -9.44 7.33 13.49
C ASP A 258 -9.94 7.14 14.92
N ALA A 259 -11.25 7.07 15.12
CA ALA A 259 -11.85 6.92 16.43
C ALA A 259 -11.52 5.55 17.07
N CYS A 260 -11.48 4.46 16.28
CA CYS A 260 -11.04 3.15 16.74
C CYS A 260 -9.57 3.19 17.18
N VAL A 261 -8.67 3.77 16.38
CA VAL A 261 -7.25 3.95 16.73
C VAL A 261 -7.12 4.72 18.04
N GLY A 262 -7.87 5.82 18.23
CA GLY A 262 -7.86 6.58 19.48
C GLY A 262 -8.25 5.73 20.68
N ARG A 263 -9.34 4.96 20.57
CA ARG A 263 -9.78 4.05 21.63
C ARG A 263 -8.77 2.94 21.92
N LEU A 264 -8.07 2.42 20.91
CA LEU A 264 -7.03 1.41 21.10
C LEU A 264 -5.81 1.99 21.81
N ILE A 265 -5.37 3.20 21.44
CA ILE A 265 -4.27 3.90 22.13
C ILE A 265 -4.61 4.10 23.61
N ASP A 266 -5.81 4.60 23.92
CA ASP A 266 -6.27 4.83 25.29
C ASP A 266 -6.34 3.53 26.12
N LYS A 267 -6.80 2.43 25.52
CA LYS A 267 -6.94 1.14 26.20
C LYS A 267 -5.62 0.40 26.38
N LEU A 268 -4.76 0.43 25.36
CA LEU A 268 -3.52 -0.37 25.32
C LEU A 268 -2.31 0.38 25.91
N MET A 269 -2.40 1.71 26.01
CA MET A 269 -1.36 2.61 26.53
C MET A 269 0.04 2.27 25.97
N PRO A 270 0.22 2.32 24.64
CA PRO A 270 1.52 2.07 24.01
C PRO A 270 2.52 3.20 24.31
N GLU A 271 3.79 2.86 24.53
CA GLU A 271 4.88 3.85 24.58
C GLU A 271 5.12 4.49 23.21
N ASN A 272 4.92 3.74 22.12
CA ASN A 272 5.07 4.20 20.74
C ASN A 272 3.96 3.63 19.85
N VAL A 273 3.48 4.44 18.92
CA VAL A 273 2.49 4.07 17.91
C VAL A 273 3.12 4.23 16.53
N ILE A 274 2.92 3.24 15.68
CA ILE A 274 3.16 3.34 14.24
C ILE A 274 1.84 3.05 13.54
N PHE A 275 1.45 3.93 12.63
CA PHE A 275 0.28 3.78 11.77
C PHE A 275 0.75 3.95 10.33
N MET A 276 0.53 2.95 9.47
CA MET A 276 0.95 3.03 8.09
C MET A 276 -0.01 2.30 7.13
N SER A 277 0.01 2.73 5.87
CA SER A 277 -0.40 1.91 4.74
C SER A 277 0.82 1.40 4.00
N ASP A 278 0.64 0.37 3.19
CA ASP A 278 1.65 -0.19 2.30
C ASP A 278 1.79 0.60 1.00
N HIS A 279 0.66 1.08 0.47
CA HIS A 279 0.57 2.01 -0.66
C HIS A 279 -0.68 2.91 -0.53
N GLY A 280 -0.94 3.72 -1.56
CA GLY A 280 -2.13 4.56 -1.65
C GLY A 280 -3.12 4.03 -2.67
N MET A 281 -4.18 4.79 -2.88
CA MET A 281 -5.17 4.57 -3.92
C MET A 281 -5.34 5.87 -4.69
N SER A 282 -5.70 5.84 -5.97
CA SER A 282 -6.03 7.01 -6.75
C SER A 282 -7.15 6.66 -7.71
N ASN A 283 -8.17 7.52 -7.84
CA ASN A 283 -9.18 7.29 -8.86
C ASN A 283 -8.52 7.32 -10.26
N PHE A 284 -9.10 6.62 -11.23
CA PHE A 284 -8.52 6.55 -12.58
C PHE A 284 -8.47 7.91 -13.29
N ALA A 285 -9.40 8.81 -13.01
CA ALA A 285 -9.47 10.13 -13.65
C ALA A 285 -8.33 11.07 -13.18
N ASP A 286 -7.99 11.04 -11.90
CA ASP A 286 -6.90 11.78 -11.25
C ASP A 286 -5.55 11.31 -11.78
N CYS A 287 -5.39 9.98 -11.95
CA CYS A 287 -4.23 9.38 -12.62
C CYS A 287 -4.05 9.88 -14.06
N LEU A 288 -5.13 10.36 -14.69
CA LEU A 288 -5.15 10.92 -16.04
C LEU A 288 -5.45 12.44 -16.04
N SER A 289 -5.40 13.07 -14.87
CA SER A 289 -5.50 14.52 -14.67
C SER A 289 -6.71 15.22 -15.29
N HIS A 290 -7.85 14.53 -15.41
CA HIS A 290 -9.08 15.08 -16.00
C HIS A 290 -8.89 15.69 -17.40
N THR A 291 -7.96 15.15 -18.20
CA THR A 291 -7.75 15.61 -19.59
C THR A 291 -8.90 15.19 -20.52
N ASP A 292 -8.83 15.65 -21.77
CA ASP A 292 -9.74 15.19 -22.83
C ASP A 292 -9.79 13.65 -22.91
N ILE A 293 -11.00 13.11 -23.09
CA ILE A 293 -11.26 11.65 -23.05
C ILE A 293 -10.44 10.89 -24.09
N ASP A 294 -10.18 11.47 -25.27
CA ASP A 294 -9.39 10.79 -26.30
C ASP A 294 -7.93 10.68 -25.87
N VAL A 295 -7.40 11.72 -25.22
CA VAL A 295 -6.06 11.71 -24.61
C VAL A 295 -5.98 10.72 -23.45
N GLN A 296 -7.01 10.69 -22.60
CA GLN A 296 -7.12 9.72 -21.49
C GLN A 296 -7.09 8.28 -22.03
N LYS A 297 -7.89 7.97 -23.05
CA LYS A 297 -7.94 6.65 -23.68
C LYS A 297 -6.60 6.28 -24.30
N GLU A 298 -5.94 7.21 -24.98
CA GLU A 298 -4.63 6.95 -25.59
C GLU A 298 -3.58 6.58 -24.51
N ALA A 299 -3.58 7.30 -23.39
CA ALA A 299 -2.63 7.13 -22.30
C ALA A 299 -2.94 5.95 -21.36
N PHE A 300 -4.20 5.52 -21.25
CA PHE A 300 -4.63 4.53 -20.26
C PHE A 300 -4.46 3.09 -20.74
N GLY A 301 -3.63 2.33 -20.03
CA GLY A 301 -3.33 0.93 -20.38
C GLY A 301 -4.53 -0.02 -20.32
N TRP A 302 -5.59 0.33 -19.57
CA TRP A 302 -6.81 -0.48 -19.41
C TRP A 302 -7.97 0.01 -20.28
N ARG A 303 -7.70 0.84 -21.29
CA ARG A 303 -8.75 1.45 -22.12
C ARG A 303 -9.71 0.48 -22.78
N ASP A 304 -9.26 -0.71 -23.15
CA ASP A 304 -10.08 -1.68 -23.87
C ASP A 304 -11.09 -2.41 -22.94
N ILE A 305 -10.92 -2.28 -21.62
CA ILE A 305 -11.77 -2.90 -20.60
C ILE A 305 -12.42 -1.88 -19.67
N SER A 306 -12.33 -0.59 -20.01
CA SER A 306 -12.81 0.51 -19.16
C SER A 306 -13.94 1.30 -19.82
N TYR A 307 -14.78 1.89 -18.98
CA TYR A 307 -15.93 2.70 -19.36
C TYR A 307 -15.72 4.13 -18.92
N TRP A 308 -15.84 5.06 -19.87
CA TRP A 308 -15.82 6.50 -19.62
C TRP A 308 -17.25 7.00 -19.53
N VAL A 309 -17.68 7.37 -18.32
CA VAL A 309 -18.96 8.08 -18.14
C VAL A 309 -18.79 9.54 -18.51
N ASN A 310 -17.68 10.15 -18.07
CA ASN A 310 -17.19 11.48 -18.41
C ASN A 310 -15.67 11.55 -18.11
N SER A 311 -15.05 12.73 -18.16
CA SER A 311 -13.62 12.92 -17.87
C SER A 311 -13.23 12.64 -16.41
N ASP A 312 -14.20 12.61 -15.51
CA ASP A 312 -14.03 12.54 -14.06
C ASP A 312 -14.45 11.19 -13.48
N LEU A 313 -15.11 10.34 -14.27
CA LEU A 313 -15.54 9.00 -13.87
C LEU A 313 -15.18 7.98 -14.94
N ILE A 314 -14.10 7.26 -14.66
CA ILE A 314 -13.61 6.11 -15.41
C ILE A 314 -13.72 4.91 -14.50
N VAL A 315 -14.23 3.81 -15.03
CA VAL A 315 -14.37 2.56 -14.28
C VAL A 315 -13.97 1.36 -15.13
N SER A 316 -13.60 0.26 -14.49
CA SER A 316 -13.29 -1.01 -15.15
C SER A 316 -14.02 -2.15 -14.45
N GLU A 317 -14.28 -3.23 -15.18
CA GLU A 317 -14.83 -4.45 -14.58
C GLU A 317 -13.67 -5.31 -14.05
N ALA A 318 -13.68 -5.60 -12.75
CA ALA A 318 -12.72 -6.49 -12.10
C ALA A 318 -13.10 -7.95 -12.36
N GLN A 319 -12.15 -8.86 -12.13
CA GLN A 319 -12.34 -10.31 -12.35
C GLN A 319 -13.53 -10.88 -11.56
N ASN A 320 -13.77 -10.39 -10.34
CA ASN A 320 -14.90 -10.82 -9.51
C ASN A 320 -16.28 -10.27 -9.98
N GLY A 321 -16.31 -9.54 -11.10
CA GLY A 321 -17.48 -8.88 -11.68
C GLY A 321 -17.78 -7.50 -11.08
N GLY A 322 -17.05 -7.06 -10.06
CA GLY A 322 -17.19 -5.74 -9.47
C GLY A 322 -16.73 -4.62 -10.40
N ILE A 323 -17.20 -3.40 -10.17
CA ILE A 323 -16.90 -2.22 -10.99
C ILE A 323 -15.93 -1.32 -10.22
N ILE A 324 -14.64 -1.42 -10.51
CA ILE A 324 -13.59 -0.63 -9.87
C ILE A 324 -13.47 0.76 -10.50
N SER A 325 -13.09 1.74 -9.69
CA SER A 325 -12.94 3.14 -10.09
C SER A 325 -11.58 3.75 -9.73
N ALA A 326 -10.75 2.98 -9.01
CA ALA A 326 -9.47 3.43 -8.52
C ALA A 326 -8.38 2.37 -8.65
N ALA A 327 -7.14 2.85 -8.84
CA ALA A 327 -5.91 2.08 -8.96
C ALA A 327 -4.97 2.38 -7.79
N HIS A 328 -4.07 1.44 -7.52
CA HIS A 328 -3.00 1.62 -6.54
C HIS A 328 -2.09 2.81 -6.90
N GLU A 329 -1.73 3.60 -5.90
CA GLU A 329 -0.87 4.78 -6.03
C GLU A 329 0.51 4.52 -5.40
N CYS A 330 1.54 5.21 -5.90
CA CYS A 330 2.94 5.04 -5.48
C CYS A 330 3.26 5.63 -4.11
N GLN A 331 2.28 6.18 -3.39
CA GLN A 331 2.48 6.82 -2.10
C GLN A 331 1.69 6.13 -1.00
N GLY A 332 2.40 5.54 -0.04
CA GLY A 332 1.82 5.08 1.22
C GLY A 332 1.86 6.17 2.29
N LEU A 333 1.08 6.01 3.35
CA LEU A 333 1.05 6.87 4.52
C LEU A 333 1.93 6.26 5.62
N PHE A 334 2.74 7.09 6.28
CA PHE A 334 3.49 6.69 7.48
C PHE A 334 3.32 7.73 8.58
N ILE A 335 2.93 7.27 9.75
CA ILE A 335 2.81 8.06 10.98
C ILE A 335 3.50 7.30 12.11
N ALA A 336 4.35 7.98 12.86
CA ALA A 336 4.96 7.42 14.06
C ALA A 336 5.01 8.46 15.18
N ALA A 337 4.62 8.09 16.40
CA ALA A 337 4.68 8.99 17.56
C ALA A 337 4.93 8.19 18.85
N GLY A 338 5.60 8.79 19.82
CA GLY A 338 5.89 8.14 21.10
C GLY A 338 7.11 8.71 21.80
N ASP A 339 7.43 8.17 22.96
CA ASP A 339 8.51 8.68 23.82
C ASP A 339 9.90 8.65 23.16
N LYS A 340 10.09 7.77 22.18
CA LYS A 340 11.35 7.63 21.44
C LYS A 340 11.39 8.38 20.11
N ILE A 341 10.27 8.98 19.70
CA ILE A 341 10.10 9.59 18.38
C ILE A 341 10.13 11.11 18.50
N LYS A 342 10.97 11.78 17.72
CA LYS A 342 11.01 13.24 17.62
C LYS A 342 10.02 13.74 16.57
N HIS A 343 9.50 14.94 16.77
CA HIS A 343 8.71 15.61 15.75
C HIS A 343 9.62 16.10 14.62
N THR A 344 9.43 15.56 13.41
CA THR A 344 10.20 15.92 12.22
C THR A 344 9.46 15.57 10.94
N ALA A 345 9.84 16.20 9.83
CA ALA A 345 9.48 15.72 8.49
C ALA A 345 10.38 14.54 8.09
N MET A 346 9.87 13.65 7.23
CA MET A 346 10.63 12.53 6.70
C MET A 346 10.52 12.44 5.17
N PRO A 347 11.34 13.20 4.43
CA PRO A 347 11.33 13.14 2.97
C PRO A 347 11.98 11.85 2.47
N ASN A 348 11.57 11.41 1.27
CA ASN A 348 12.18 10.29 0.54
C ASN A 348 12.19 8.95 1.30
N MET A 349 11.28 8.74 2.26
CA MET A 349 11.05 7.41 2.85
C MET A 349 10.57 6.42 1.77
N ARG A 350 10.91 5.15 1.94
CA ARG A 350 10.52 4.02 1.10
C ARG A 350 10.02 2.86 1.96
N THR A 351 9.24 1.97 1.35
CA THR A 351 8.75 0.73 2.00
C THR A 351 9.87 -0.02 2.75
N VAL A 352 11.03 -0.20 2.12
CA VAL A 352 12.16 -0.96 2.69
C VAL A 352 12.80 -0.33 3.94
N ASP A 353 12.54 0.95 4.24
CA ASP A 353 13.09 1.62 5.43
C ASP A 353 12.33 1.28 6.70
N PHE A 354 11.10 0.80 6.55
CA PHE A 354 10.30 0.42 7.71
C PHE A 354 11.04 -0.63 8.53
N TYR A 355 11.50 -1.70 7.89
CA TYR A 355 12.14 -2.82 8.56
C TYR A 355 13.34 -2.42 9.45
N PRO A 356 14.39 -1.74 8.93
CA PRO A 356 15.51 -1.32 9.77
C PRO A 356 15.09 -0.31 10.85
N THR A 357 14.16 0.58 10.55
CA THR A 357 13.63 1.56 11.52
C THR A 357 12.86 0.87 12.65
N PHE A 358 12.07 -0.15 12.33
CA PHE A 358 11.32 -0.91 13.31
C PHE A 358 12.24 -1.76 14.20
N LEU A 359 13.27 -2.39 13.62
CA LEU A 359 14.29 -3.08 14.41
C LEU A 359 15.06 -2.11 15.33
N GLU A 360 15.39 -0.91 14.86
CA GLU A 360 15.98 0.15 15.71
C GLU A 360 15.06 0.50 16.89
N LEU A 361 13.77 0.74 16.64
CA LEU A 361 12.79 1.03 17.70
C LEU A 361 12.73 -0.09 18.77
N CYS A 362 12.90 -1.34 18.33
CA CYS A 362 12.96 -2.53 19.19
C CYS A 362 14.33 -2.76 19.86
N GLY A 363 15.35 -1.96 19.53
CA GLY A 363 16.71 -2.13 20.05
C GLY A 363 17.44 -3.34 19.48
N VAL A 364 17.14 -3.72 18.23
CA VAL A 364 17.67 -4.90 17.55
C VAL A 364 18.57 -4.51 16.39
N SER A 365 19.68 -5.23 16.22
CA SER A 365 20.58 -5.03 15.09
C SER A 365 19.94 -5.49 13.77
N VAL A 366 20.09 -4.68 12.73
CA VAL A 366 19.60 -4.96 11.39
C VAL A 366 20.51 -6.00 10.72
N PRO A 367 19.96 -7.13 10.23
CA PRO A 367 20.72 -8.12 9.47
C PRO A 367 21.43 -7.51 8.24
N PRO A 368 22.58 -8.07 7.80
CA PRO A 368 23.26 -7.62 6.60
C PRO A 368 22.41 -7.81 5.33
N GLY A 369 22.69 -7.03 4.29
CA GLY A 369 22.01 -7.17 2.99
C GLY A 369 20.60 -6.56 2.98
N ARG A 370 20.40 -5.45 3.70
CA ARG A 370 19.19 -4.63 3.61
C ARG A 370 19.53 -3.32 2.90
N SER A 371 18.68 -2.90 1.98
CA SER A 371 18.84 -1.64 1.24
C SER A 371 18.14 -0.46 1.93
N GLY A 372 17.22 -0.75 2.85
CA GLY A 372 16.54 0.25 3.68
C GLY A 372 17.48 0.94 4.68
N MET A 373 17.05 2.12 5.12
CA MET A 373 17.74 2.95 6.09
C MET A 373 16.90 3.10 7.37
N VAL A 374 17.57 3.26 8.50
CA VAL A 374 16.97 3.70 9.76
C VAL A 374 16.64 5.17 9.66
N LEU A 375 15.34 5.49 9.64
CA LEU A 375 14.86 6.86 9.51
C LEU A 375 15.37 7.73 10.66
N ASP A 376 15.69 9.00 10.37
CA ASP A 376 16.11 9.98 11.37
C ASP A 376 14.91 10.52 12.17
N ILE A 377 14.21 9.63 12.88
CA ILE A 377 13.02 9.95 13.68
C ILE A 377 13.24 9.75 15.18
N PHE A 378 14.41 9.26 15.58
CA PHE A 378 14.69 8.94 16.98
C PHE A 378 15.25 10.14 17.74
N ASN A 379 14.88 10.26 19.01
CA ASN A 379 15.42 11.25 19.95
C ASN A 379 16.59 10.70 20.81
N HIS A 380 17.17 9.57 20.40
CA HIS A 380 18.29 8.91 21.04
C HIS A 380 19.32 8.47 19.99
N ASP A 381 20.53 8.14 20.44
CA ASP A 381 21.58 7.60 19.59
C ASP A 381 21.18 6.23 19.06
N ILE A 382 21.21 6.07 17.73
CA ILE A 382 20.84 4.81 17.08
C ILE A 382 21.95 3.77 17.18
N ILE A 383 21.59 2.50 17.33
CA ILE A 383 22.56 1.39 17.36
C ILE A 383 22.95 0.96 15.93
N ASN A 384 22.04 1.08 14.97
CA ASN A 384 22.23 0.64 13.58
C ASN A 384 22.89 1.72 12.70
N THR A 385 24.00 2.29 13.17
CA THR A 385 24.69 3.43 12.52
C THR A 385 25.11 3.20 11.05
N GLN A 386 25.35 1.94 10.66
CA GLN A 386 25.64 1.56 9.28
C GLN A 386 24.45 1.73 8.32
N TYR A 387 23.23 1.69 8.86
CA TYR A 387 21.97 1.88 8.15
C TYR A 387 21.38 3.26 8.39
N ALA A 388 22.07 4.16 9.09
CA ALA A 388 21.59 5.50 9.39
C ALA A 388 21.12 6.20 8.10
N TYR A 389 19.92 6.80 8.14
CA TYR A 389 19.44 7.62 7.05
C TYR A 389 20.42 8.76 6.76
N LYS A 390 20.88 8.80 5.51
CA LYS A 390 21.81 9.82 5.01
C LYS A 390 21.21 10.43 3.76
N ALA A 391 20.56 11.57 3.91
CA ALA A 391 20.16 12.37 2.76
C ALA A 391 21.43 12.78 1.99
N THR A 392 21.61 12.22 0.81
CA THR A 392 22.64 12.64 -0.14
C THR A 392 21.97 13.44 -1.25
N PRO A 393 22.56 14.55 -1.74
CA PRO A 393 22.10 15.16 -2.97
C PRO A 393 22.14 14.12 -4.10
N GLY A 394 20.99 13.84 -4.71
CA GLY A 394 20.94 13.02 -5.90
C GLY A 394 21.21 13.82 -7.16
N ARG A 395 21.14 13.14 -8.31
CA ARG A 395 21.31 13.74 -9.62
C ARG A 395 20.02 14.42 -10.08
N ASN A 396 20.16 15.44 -10.91
CA ASN A 396 19.04 15.89 -11.74
C ASN A 396 18.96 15.00 -12.98
N VAL A 397 17.86 14.29 -13.15
CA VAL A 397 17.68 13.32 -14.25
C VAL A 397 16.60 13.80 -15.20
N LEU A 398 16.90 13.78 -16.50
CA LEU A 398 15.95 14.08 -17.56
C LEU A 398 15.52 12.79 -18.26
N LEU A 399 14.24 12.45 -18.13
CA LEU A 399 13.58 11.37 -18.85
C LEU A 399 13.06 11.90 -20.18
N ILE A 400 13.29 11.18 -21.27
CA ILE A 400 12.74 11.50 -22.60
C ILE A 400 11.71 10.44 -22.95
N GLN A 401 10.44 10.81 -22.96
CA GLN A 401 9.34 9.93 -23.35
C GLN A 401 9.53 9.48 -24.81
N ASN A 402 9.60 8.17 -25.01
CA ASN A 402 9.69 7.55 -26.34
C ASN A 402 8.78 6.32 -26.50
N LEU A 403 7.98 6.02 -25.48
CA LEU A 403 6.98 4.95 -25.44
C LEU A 403 5.63 5.55 -25.06
N ASP A 404 4.57 4.77 -25.29
CA ASP A 404 3.22 5.09 -24.80
C ASP A 404 3.24 5.35 -23.30
N VAL A 405 2.37 6.24 -22.82
CA VAL A 405 2.35 6.73 -21.43
C VAL A 405 2.31 5.59 -20.42
N ASN A 406 1.48 4.57 -20.65
CA ASN A 406 1.37 3.41 -19.78
C ASN A 406 2.70 2.63 -19.64
N LEU A 407 3.40 2.38 -20.75
CA LEU A 407 4.71 1.70 -20.74
C LEU A 407 5.80 2.59 -20.13
N PHE A 408 5.74 3.89 -20.41
CA PHE A 408 6.73 4.84 -19.91
C PHE A 408 6.60 5.07 -18.39
N ASN A 409 5.40 4.97 -17.83
CA ASN A 409 5.22 4.97 -16.37
C ASN A 409 5.97 3.82 -15.68
N SER A 410 6.08 2.64 -16.30
CA SER A 410 6.93 1.55 -15.80
C SER A 410 8.42 1.90 -15.86
N VAL A 411 8.86 2.64 -16.89
CA VAL A 411 10.25 3.13 -16.98
C VAL A 411 10.56 4.11 -15.85
N ILE A 412 9.65 5.06 -15.60
CA ILE A 412 9.75 6.03 -14.50
C ILE A 412 9.82 5.28 -13.16
N ASN A 413 8.91 4.31 -12.95
CA ASN A 413 8.87 3.49 -11.73
C ASN A 413 10.20 2.80 -11.47
N GLU A 414 10.70 2.03 -12.42
CA GLU A 414 11.90 1.23 -12.26
C GLU A 414 13.15 2.10 -12.06
N PHE A 415 13.24 3.22 -12.78
CA PHE A 415 14.33 4.17 -12.57
C PHE A 415 14.25 4.83 -11.19
N TRP A 416 13.06 5.27 -10.77
CA TRP A 416 12.86 5.86 -9.46
C TRP A 416 13.24 4.88 -8.36
N LEU A 417 12.75 3.64 -8.42
CA LEU A 417 13.06 2.58 -7.44
C LEU A 417 14.56 2.33 -7.31
N ALA A 418 15.32 2.37 -8.41
CA ALA A 418 16.77 2.19 -8.39
C ALA A 418 17.54 3.44 -7.88
N ASN A 419 16.95 4.64 -7.94
CA ASN A 419 17.67 5.91 -7.73
C ASN A 419 16.96 6.84 -6.71
N ARG A 420 17.08 6.52 -5.42
CA ARG A 420 16.33 7.14 -4.32
C ARG A 420 16.34 8.65 -4.20
N PHE A 421 17.50 9.26 -4.41
CA PHE A 421 17.68 10.68 -4.17
C PHE A 421 17.66 11.51 -5.45
N ASP A 422 17.54 10.85 -6.60
CA ASP A 422 17.52 11.52 -7.88
C ASP A 422 16.22 12.29 -8.06
N THR A 423 16.33 13.50 -8.59
CA THR A 423 15.19 14.34 -8.95
C THR A 423 14.86 14.08 -10.41
N LEU A 424 13.67 13.55 -10.67
CA LEU A 424 13.27 13.14 -12.02
C LEU A 424 12.46 14.25 -12.70
N SER A 425 12.89 14.66 -13.89
CA SER A 425 12.12 15.49 -14.81
C SER A 425 11.81 14.71 -16.08
N ILE A 426 10.76 15.08 -16.81
CA ILE A 426 10.42 14.44 -18.09
C ILE A 426 10.20 15.46 -19.20
N ILE A 427 10.60 15.10 -20.42
CA ILE A 427 10.11 15.69 -21.67
C ILE A 427 9.11 14.73 -22.30
N CYS A 428 7.91 15.20 -22.57
CA CYS A 428 6.80 14.44 -23.13
C CYS A 428 6.09 15.18 -24.27
N GLU A 429 5.23 14.49 -25.01
CA GLU A 429 4.34 15.18 -25.96
C GLU A 429 3.43 16.18 -25.22
N PRO A 430 3.18 17.39 -25.75
CA PRO A 430 2.47 18.43 -25.01
C PRO A 430 1.08 18.03 -24.49
N LYS A 431 0.36 17.17 -25.22
CA LYS A 431 -0.95 16.64 -24.82
C LYS A 431 -0.90 15.80 -23.53
N TYR A 432 0.26 15.23 -23.17
CA TYR A 432 0.43 14.39 -21.99
C TYR A 432 1.00 15.12 -20.77
N ILE A 433 1.31 16.42 -20.89
CA ILE A 433 1.83 17.21 -19.76
C ILE A 433 0.96 17.08 -18.51
N PRO A 434 -0.39 17.21 -18.57
CA PRO A 434 -1.21 17.09 -17.36
C PRO A 434 -1.06 15.71 -16.73
N ILE A 435 -1.15 14.63 -17.52
CA ILE A 435 -1.06 13.24 -17.05
C ILE A 435 0.26 12.98 -16.34
N PHE A 436 1.38 13.43 -16.90
CA PHE A 436 2.68 13.27 -16.23
C PHE A 436 2.83 14.15 -14.99
N ASN A 437 2.13 15.30 -14.90
CA ASN A 437 2.12 16.11 -13.68
C ASN A 437 1.39 15.42 -12.51
N ALA A 438 0.46 14.51 -12.79
CA ALA A 438 -0.17 13.69 -11.74
C ALA A 438 0.73 12.57 -11.21
N ASN A 439 1.84 12.25 -11.88
CA ASN A 439 2.78 11.23 -11.41
C ASN A 439 3.65 11.79 -10.28
N SER A 440 3.42 11.31 -9.05
CA SER A 440 4.09 11.75 -7.82
C SER A 440 5.61 11.54 -7.78
N ARG A 441 6.19 10.84 -8.76
CA ARG A 441 7.64 10.59 -8.88
C ARG A 441 8.37 11.60 -9.76
N LEU A 442 7.64 12.47 -10.45
CA LEU A 442 8.21 13.51 -11.31
C LEU A 442 8.19 14.85 -10.58
N ALA A 443 9.32 15.55 -10.58
CA ALA A 443 9.45 16.89 -10.05
C ALA A 443 9.05 17.96 -11.07
N TYR A 444 9.37 17.74 -12.35
CA TYR A 444 9.12 18.68 -13.43
C TYR A 444 8.73 17.97 -14.73
N VAL A 445 7.77 18.55 -15.45
CA VAL A 445 7.23 18.02 -16.72
C VAL A 445 7.31 19.11 -17.78
N PHE A 446 7.91 18.77 -18.92
CA PHE A 446 8.12 19.68 -20.04
C PHE A 446 7.52 19.11 -21.33
N GLY A 447 6.92 19.95 -22.15
CA GLY A 447 6.53 19.59 -23.51
C GLY A 447 7.73 19.57 -24.45
N THR A 448 7.66 18.78 -25.53
CA THR A 448 8.65 18.79 -26.62
C THR A 448 8.72 20.13 -27.36
N ASP A 449 7.75 21.02 -27.16
CA ASP A 449 7.69 22.40 -27.65
C ASP A 449 8.41 23.40 -26.72
N MET A 450 8.87 22.96 -25.54
CA MET A 450 9.57 23.80 -24.57
C MET A 450 11.09 23.69 -24.71
N HIS A 451 11.81 24.77 -24.42
CA HIS A 451 13.27 24.74 -24.33
C HIS A 451 13.71 24.19 -22.97
N VAL A 452 14.43 23.07 -22.98
CA VAL A 452 15.04 22.47 -21.79
C VAL A 452 16.56 22.64 -21.86
N ASP A 453 17.14 23.36 -20.90
CA ASP A 453 18.59 23.51 -20.80
C ASP A 453 19.22 22.23 -20.23
N ARG A 454 19.86 21.46 -21.11
CA ARG A 454 20.53 20.21 -20.77
C ARG A 454 21.62 20.36 -19.70
N SER A 455 22.21 21.55 -19.52
CA SER A 455 23.28 21.77 -18.54
C SER A 455 22.82 21.63 -17.08
N ASN A 456 21.50 21.69 -16.84
CA ASN A 456 20.87 21.49 -15.53
C ASN A 456 20.75 20.03 -15.11
N TYR A 457 21.03 19.09 -16.02
CA TYR A 457 20.85 17.66 -15.80
C TYR A 457 22.18 16.91 -15.81
N ASP A 458 22.28 15.92 -14.94
CA ASP A 458 23.47 15.07 -14.79
C ASP A 458 23.30 13.71 -15.49
N CYS A 459 22.06 13.31 -15.77
CA CYS A 459 21.76 12.05 -16.46
C CYS A 459 20.56 12.22 -17.39
N ILE A 460 20.60 11.56 -18.55
CA ILE A 460 19.48 11.48 -19.50
C ILE A 460 19.10 10.02 -19.68
N VAL A 461 17.81 9.74 -19.53
CA VAL A 461 17.22 8.40 -19.55
C VAL A 461 16.08 8.35 -20.56
N THR A 462 15.93 7.22 -21.24
CA THR A 462 14.77 6.93 -22.08
C THR A 462 14.28 5.51 -21.82
N GLY A 463 13.19 5.09 -22.47
CA GLY A 463 12.64 3.74 -22.36
C GLY A 463 13.19 2.79 -23.42
N CYS A 464 13.47 1.56 -23.03
CA CYS A 464 13.67 0.43 -23.95
C CYS A 464 12.56 -0.59 -23.73
N TYR A 465 11.90 -1.04 -24.79
CA TYR A 465 10.87 -2.08 -24.72
C TYR A 465 11.41 -3.39 -25.27
N ASN A 466 11.41 -4.42 -24.43
CA ASN A 466 11.83 -5.76 -24.82
C ASN A 466 10.63 -6.57 -25.33
N LEU A 467 10.62 -6.88 -26.62
CA LEU A 467 9.54 -7.63 -27.27
C LEU A 467 9.38 -9.07 -26.75
N TYR A 468 10.44 -9.67 -26.21
CA TYR A 468 10.42 -11.05 -25.73
C TYR A 468 9.73 -11.17 -24.36
N CYS A 469 10.08 -10.29 -23.41
CA CYS A 469 9.46 -10.30 -22.08
C CYS A 469 8.29 -9.30 -21.96
N LYS A 470 8.01 -8.50 -22.98
CA LYS A 470 6.98 -7.44 -22.99
C LYS A 470 7.14 -6.45 -21.83
N GLN A 471 8.38 -6.13 -21.47
CA GLN A 471 8.70 -5.19 -20.38
C GLN A 471 9.40 -3.96 -20.91
N ALA A 472 9.02 -2.81 -20.37
CA ALA A 472 9.75 -1.56 -20.54
C ALA A 472 10.79 -1.39 -19.42
N SER A 473 11.95 -0.86 -19.75
CA SER A 473 13.04 -0.64 -18.78
C SER A 473 13.77 0.65 -19.08
N PRO A 474 14.35 1.31 -18.05
CA PRO A 474 15.14 2.51 -18.26
C PRO A 474 16.45 2.22 -18.99
N LEU A 475 16.79 3.10 -19.92
CA LEU A 475 18.05 3.12 -20.67
C LEU A 475 18.73 4.46 -20.46
N VAL A 476 19.88 4.46 -19.78
CA VAL A 476 20.72 5.65 -19.64
C VAL A 476 21.41 5.91 -20.98
N VAL A 477 21.11 7.04 -21.61
CA VAL A 477 21.69 7.44 -22.91
C VAL A 477 22.82 8.44 -22.77
N TRP A 478 22.88 9.12 -21.63
CA TRP A 478 23.99 9.99 -21.26
C TRP A 478 24.08 10.09 -19.74
N ASP A 479 25.30 10.03 -19.22
CA ASP A 479 25.62 10.24 -17.81
C ASP A 479 26.84 11.17 -17.75
N LYS A 480 26.80 12.15 -16.86
CA LYS A 480 27.87 13.14 -16.65
C LYS A 480 29.01 12.58 -15.81
N VAL A 481 28.78 11.45 -15.12
CA VAL A 481 29.73 10.79 -14.20
C VAL A 481 31.00 10.32 -14.91
#